data_AF-A0A8H2M7Y7-F1
#
_entry.id   AF-A0A8H2M7Y7-F1
#
_cell.length_a   1.000
_cell.length_b   1.000
_cell.length_c   1.000
_cell.angle_alpha   90.00
_cell.angle_beta   90.00
_cell.angle_gamma   90.00
#
_symmetry.space_group_name_H-M   'P 1'
#
loop_
_entity.id
_entity.type
_entity.pdbx_description
1 polymer ?
#
loop_
_entity_poly.entity_id
_entity_poly.type
_entity_poly.pdbx_seq_one_letter_code
_entity_poly.pdbx_strand_id
1 'polypeptide(L)'
;MVSKLRVYLFFKCVHFYKYNADDAEFEGNIIYLLKASLDFVKRNTKKMWKKGPVYRIEYPEYPERAVQEALVNALIHRDYSVIGSEVHVDIYDDRLEIYSPGGMYDGTFVQDLNPLNVYSIRRNPIIADVFARMDLMERRGSGLRKIIEAYEAEDNYKEELKPEFKSTESSFTTILKNLNYDTQNVTQNITQNVTQSEGQNDGQKLKPSDRREKILEIIRNNPKITAYDLSKQFNVTDRTIKRDLKVLTDEKTIEYIGSAKDGYWKVNK
;
A
#
# COMPACT_ATOMS: atom_id res chain seq x y z
N MET A 1 14.68 43.88 20.91
CA MET A 1 14.28 42.48 21.12
C MET A 1 13.07 42.19 20.25
N VAL A 2 13.25 41.51 19.12
CA VAL A 2 12.11 40.92 18.38
C VAL A 2 12.47 39.46 18.20
N SER A 3 11.96 38.64 19.11
CA SER A 3 12.07 37.20 19.08
C SER A 3 11.29 36.69 17.87
N LYS A 4 11.99 36.42 16.75
CA LYS A 4 11.39 35.76 15.59
C LYS A 4 11.13 34.30 15.94
N LEU A 5 9.87 33.95 16.17
CA LEU A 5 9.39 32.58 16.20
C LEU A 5 9.56 31.99 14.80
N ARG A 6 10.64 31.24 14.56
CA ARG A 6 10.80 30.41 13.36
C ARG A 6 10.16 29.06 13.64
N VAL A 7 8.92 28.87 13.20
CA VAL A 7 8.29 27.55 13.18
C VAL A 7 8.61 26.94 11.81
N TYR A 8 9.57 26.03 11.78
CA TYR A 8 9.82 25.20 10.62
C TYR A 8 8.71 24.14 10.56
N LEU A 9 7.72 24.32 9.67
CA LEU A 9 6.79 23.25 9.30
C LEU A 9 7.30 22.61 8.03
N PHE A 10 7.93 21.46 8.17
CA PHE A 10 8.23 20.60 7.03
C PHE A 10 7.13 19.54 6.90
N PHE A 11 6.74 19.28 5.66
CA PHE A 11 5.92 18.15 5.24
C PHE A 11 6.73 17.35 4.26
N LYS A 12 7.01 16.09 4.59
CA LYS A 12 7.65 15.16 3.65
C LYS A 12 6.61 14.17 3.16
N CYS A 13 6.38 14.16 1.85
CA CYS A 13 5.49 13.20 1.21
C CYS A 13 6.33 12.25 0.37
N VAL A 14 6.28 10.95 0.67
CA VAL A 14 7.06 9.91 -0.02
C VAL A 14 6.12 8.92 -0.67
N HIS A 15 6.28 8.70 -1.96
CA HIS A 15 5.58 7.64 -2.69
C HIS A 15 6.49 6.43 -2.88
N PHE A 16 6.07 5.26 -2.39
CA PHE A 16 6.79 3.99 -2.53
C PHE A 16 6.10 3.10 -3.58
N TYR A 17 6.15 3.48 -4.86
CA TYR A 17 5.84 2.54 -5.94
C TYR A 17 7.11 1.80 -6.34
N LYS A 18 6.94 0.51 -6.65
CA LYS A 18 7.99 -0.51 -6.85
C LYS A 18 9.22 -0.13 -7.71
N TYR A 19 9.24 0.97 -8.48
CA TYR A 19 10.40 1.40 -9.28
C TYR A 19 10.52 2.93 -9.53
N ASN A 20 9.69 3.80 -8.92
CA ASN A 20 9.84 5.26 -9.01
C ASN A 20 9.36 5.89 -7.69
N ALA A 21 10.30 6.44 -6.92
CA ALA A 21 10.01 7.18 -5.70
C ALA A 21 9.84 8.67 -6.05
N ASP A 22 8.63 9.18 -5.99
CA ASP A 22 8.39 10.63 -5.95
C ASP A 22 8.49 11.05 -4.47
N ASP A 23 9.52 11.83 -4.15
CA ASP A 23 9.73 12.47 -2.86
C ASP A 23 9.52 13.97 -3.01
N ALA A 24 8.70 14.55 -2.14
CA ALA A 24 8.45 15.99 -2.14
C ALA A 24 8.45 16.52 -0.71
N GLU A 25 9.25 17.56 -0.50
CA GLU A 25 9.28 18.33 0.73
C GLU A 25 8.60 19.69 0.50
N PHE A 26 7.63 20.00 1.36
CA PHE A 26 6.89 21.25 1.31
C PHE A 26 7.17 22.07 2.57
N GLU A 27 7.50 23.34 2.37
CA GLU A 27 7.65 24.34 3.42
C GLU A 27 6.71 25.52 3.13
N GLY A 28 6.03 26.02 4.16
CA GLY A 28 5.17 27.19 4.01
C GLY A 28 4.13 27.33 5.12
N ASN A 29 3.08 28.11 4.82
CA ASN A 29 1.97 28.26 5.75
C ASN A 29 1.09 27.00 5.75
N ILE A 30 0.37 26.79 6.85
CA ILE A 30 -0.40 25.56 7.09
C ILE A 30 -1.49 25.28 6.03
N ILE A 31 -2.06 26.32 5.43
CA ILE A 31 -3.07 26.19 4.36
C ILE A 31 -2.41 25.73 3.07
N TYR A 32 -1.25 26.29 2.75
CA TYR A 32 -0.44 25.84 1.62
C TYR A 32 -0.02 24.38 1.80
N LEU A 33 0.42 23.99 2.99
CA LEU A 33 0.81 22.60 3.28
C LEU A 33 -0.35 21.64 3.10
N LEU A 34 -1.54 21.95 3.62
CA LEU A 34 -2.74 21.14 3.37
C LEU A 34 -3.01 20.96 1.88
N LYS A 35 -2.99 22.06 1.12
CA LYS A 35 -3.27 22.03 -0.32
C LYS A 35 -2.20 21.22 -1.07
N ALA A 36 -0.93 21.46 -0.78
CA ALA A 36 0.19 20.76 -1.40
C ALA A 36 0.14 19.25 -1.11
N SER A 37 -0.20 18.85 0.12
CA SER A 37 -0.37 17.45 0.48
C SER A 37 -1.57 16.81 -0.23
N LEU A 38 -2.71 17.50 -0.31
CA LEU A 38 -3.88 17.01 -1.07
C LEU A 38 -3.54 16.84 -2.56
N ASP A 39 -2.88 17.82 -3.15
CA ASP A 39 -2.45 17.77 -4.56
C ASP A 39 -1.38 16.68 -4.78
N PHE A 40 -0.52 16.41 -3.79
CA PHE A 40 0.45 15.32 -3.85
C PHE A 40 -0.25 13.95 -3.82
N VAL A 41 -1.15 13.73 -2.86
CA VAL A 41 -1.92 12.47 -2.78
C VAL A 41 -2.72 12.28 -4.06
N LYS A 42 -3.41 13.31 -4.55
CA LYS A 42 -4.20 13.23 -5.78
C LYS A 42 -3.38 12.90 -7.02
N ARG A 43 -2.13 13.38 -7.12
CA ARG A 43 -1.23 13.07 -8.25
C ARG A 43 -0.65 11.66 -8.17
N ASN A 44 -0.44 11.14 -6.97
CA ASN A 44 0.20 9.86 -6.72
C ASN A 44 -0.79 8.71 -6.45
N THR A 45 -2.10 8.98 -6.54
CA THR A 45 -3.16 7.98 -6.38
C THR A 45 -3.96 7.87 -7.67
N LYS A 46 -4.39 6.65 -7.99
CA LYS A 46 -5.12 6.36 -9.22
C LYS A 46 -6.62 6.44 -8.98
N LYS A 47 -7.36 6.79 -10.03
CA LYS A 47 -8.82 6.62 -10.08
C LYS A 47 -9.12 5.51 -11.07
N MET A 48 -9.56 4.36 -10.57
CA MET A 48 -10.15 3.36 -11.45
C MET A 48 -11.51 3.86 -11.93
N TRP A 49 -11.97 3.37 -13.06
CA TRP A 49 -13.30 3.71 -13.54
C TRP A 49 -13.93 2.52 -14.23
N LYS A 50 -15.25 2.37 -14.07
CA LYS A 50 -16.04 1.39 -14.81
C LYS A 50 -17.04 2.12 -15.69
N LYS A 51 -17.29 1.57 -16.88
CA LYS A 51 -18.35 2.05 -17.76
C LYS A 51 -19.69 1.62 -17.17
N GLY A 52 -20.40 2.56 -16.55
CA GLY A 52 -21.78 2.35 -16.15
C GLY A 52 -22.72 2.34 -17.36
N PRO A 53 -24.01 2.00 -17.15
CA PRO A 53 -25.00 1.95 -18.22
C PRO A 53 -25.27 3.32 -18.88
N VAL A 54 -25.02 4.43 -18.17
CA VAL A 54 -25.27 5.80 -18.67
C VAL A 54 -24.04 6.70 -18.56
N TYR A 55 -23.27 6.62 -17.47
CA TYR A 55 -22.08 7.43 -17.23
C TYR A 55 -20.91 6.59 -16.69
N ARG A 56 -19.71 7.16 -16.75
CA ARG A 56 -18.48 6.59 -16.16
C ARG A 56 -18.57 6.70 -14.63
N ILE A 57 -18.47 5.57 -13.94
CA ILE A 57 -18.41 5.52 -12.47
C ILE A 57 -16.93 5.49 -12.08
N GLU A 58 -16.49 6.45 -11.28
CA GLU A 58 -15.11 6.51 -10.76
C GLU A 58 -15.02 5.79 -9.42
N TYR A 59 -13.94 5.04 -9.24
CA TYR A 59 -13.58 4.34 -8.01
C TYR A 59 -12.24 4.89 -7.54
N PRO A 60 -12.23 5.89 -6.63
CA PRO A 60 -10.99 6.40 -6.08
C PRO A 60 -10.30 5.34 -5.20
N GLU A 61 -8.95 5.34 -5.16
CA GLU A 61 -8.20 4.47 -4.22
C GLU A 61 -8.47 4.85 -2.75
N TYR A 62 -8.70 6.13 -2.50
CA TYR A 62 -9.01 6.69 -1.19
C TYR A 62 -10.12 7.75 -1.35
N PRO A 63 -11.17 7.74 -0.52
CA PRO A 63 -12.19 8.79 -0.55
C PRO A 63 -11.56 10.16 -0.29
N GLU A 64 -11.83 11.15 -1.14
CA GLU A 64 -11.20 12.48 -1.04
C GLU A 64 -11.47 13.14 0.33
N ARG A 65 -12.69 12.94 0.87
CA ARG A 65 -13.08 13.43 2.19
C ARG A 65 -12.28 12.79 3.33
N ALA A 66 -11.97 11.50 3.22
CA ALA A 66 -11.17 10.78 4.23
C ALA A 66 -9.72 11.29 4.25
N VAL A 67 -9.12 11.48 3.07
CA VAL A 67 -7.76 12.03 2.95
C VAL A 67 -7.69 13.45 3.52
N GLN A 68 -8.64 14.32 3.16
CA GLN A 68 -8.70 15.68 3.67
C GLN A 68 -8.82 15.71 5.20
N GLU A 69 -9.75 14.96 5.78
CA GLU A 69 -9.96 14.93 7.22
C GLU A 69 -8.72 14.37 7.95
N ALA A 70 -8.06 13.35 7.40
CA ALA A 70 -6.82 12.81 7.98
C ALA A 70 -5.66 13.82 7.97
N LEU A 71 -5.46 14.54 6.87
CA LEU A 71 -4.43 15.59 6.76
C LEU A 71 -4.72 16.78 7.68
N VAL A 72 -5.99 17.20 7.75
CA VAL A 72 -6.43 18.27 8.66
C VAL A 72 -6.19 17.86 10.11
N ASN A 73 -6.50 16.61 10.49
CA ASN A 73 -6.24 16.11 11.83
C ASN A 73 -4.74 16.08 12.15
N ALA A 74 -3.91 15.60 11.22
CA ALA A 74 -2.45 15.61 11.37
C ALA A 74 -1.91 17.03 11.58
N LEU A 75 -2.42 18.01 10.85
CA LEU A 75 -2.03 19.42 10.99
C LEU A 75 -2.49 20.05 12.31
N ILE A 76 -3.76 19.88 12.66
CA ILE A 76 -4.37 20.55 13.82
C ILE A 76 -3.91 19.95 15.13
N HIS A 77 -3.70 18.63 15.18
CA HIS A 77 -3.33 17.93 16.41
C HIS A 77 -1.83 17.73 16.57
N ARG A 78 -1.01 18.18 15.60
CA ARG A 78 0.44 18.18 15.69
C ARG A 78 0.96 18.84 16.96
N ASP A 79 1.93 18.20 17.61
CA ASP A 79 2.70 18.82 18.66
C ASP A 79 3.76 19.77 18.07
N TYR A 80 3.44 21.07 18.08
CA TYR A 80 4.35 22.12 17.59
C TYR A 80 5.53 22.43 18.52
N SER A 81 5.58 21.84 19.72
CA SER A 81 6.75 21.97 20.60
C SER A 81 7.90 21.05 20.18
N VAL A 82 7.63 19.98 19.43
CA VAL A 82 8.63 19.06 18.91
C VAL A 82 9.30 19.67 17.68
N ILE A 83 10.53 20.16 17.86
CA ILE A 83 11.36 20.75 16.81
C ILE A 83 12.07 19.64 16.04
N GLY A 84 12.13 19.74 14.71
CA GLY A 84 12.84 18.80 13.85
C GLY A 84 12.09 17.49 13.53
N SER A 85 10.84 17.36 13.97
CA SER A 85 9.93 16.30 13.55
C SER A 85 8.87 16.86 12.61
N GLU A 86 8.37 16.06 11.68
CA GLU A 86 7.58 16.54 10.54
C GLU A 86 6.31 15.70 10.40
N VAL A 87 5.33 16.22 9.66
CA VAL A 87 4.21 15.37 9.23
C VAL A 87 4.67 14.61 8.00
N HIS A 88 4.53 13.29 8.02
CA HIS A 88 4.88 12.43 6.91
C HIS A 88 3.62 11.90 6.24
N VAL A 89 3.64 11.87 4.91
CA VAL A 89 2.57 11.30 4.08
C VAL A 89 3.20 10.25 3.19
N ASP A 90 3.08 8.99 3.59
CA ASP A 90 3.70 7.86 2.92
C ASP A 90 2.64 7.08 2.14
N ILE A 91 2.77 7.03 0.81
CA ILE A 91 1.84 6.32 -0.07
C ILE A 91 2.49 5.02 -0.52
N TYR A 92 1.93 3.89 -0.09
CA TYR A 92 2.29 2.54 -0.50
C TYR A 92 1.30 2.00 -1.54
N ASP A 93 1.64 0.86 -2.15
CA ASP A 93 0.74 0.17 -3.08
C ASP A 93 -0.62 -0.16 -2.43
N ASP A 94 -0.63 -0.56 -1.16
CA ASP A 94 -1.81 -1.06 -0.44
C ASP A 94 -2.46 -0.05 0.51
N ARG A 95 -1.78 1.05 0.85
CA ARG A 95 -2.24 2.00 1.87
C ARG A 95 -1.53 3.35 1.80
N LEU A 96 -2.20 4.36 2.33
CA LEU A 96 -1.68 5.69 2.60
C LEU A 96 -1.53 5.84 4.12
N GLU A 97 -0.32 6.15 4.58
CA GLU A 97 -0.02 6.44 5.98
C GLU A 97 0.22 7.94 6.16
N ILE A 98 -0.42 8.53 7.17
CA ILE A 98 -0.23 9.93 7.55
C ILE A 98 0.25 9.94 8.99
N TYR A 99 1.52 10.27 9.20
CA TYR A 99 2.15 10.38 10.50
C TYR A 99 2.17 11.84 10.96
N SER A 100 1.81 12.08 12.22
CA SER A 100 1.93 13.37 12.89
C SER A 100 2.69 13.24 14.21
N PRO A 101 3.60 14.19 14.52
CA PRO A 101 4.17 14.33 15.85
C PRO A 101 3.10 14.66 16.88
N GLY A 102 3.19 14.05 18.06
CA GLY A 102 2.24 14.19 19.16
C GLY A 102 1.23 13.03 19.23
N GLY A 103 1.17 12.37 20.38
CA GLY A 103 0.14 11.36 20.68
C GLY A 103 -1.24 11.96 20.97
N MET A 104 -2.16 11.11 21.41
CA MET A 104 -3.46 11.55 21.91
C MET A 104 -3.27 12.56 23.06
N TYR A 105 -4.08 13.62 23.06
CA TYR A 105 -3.90 14.72 24.01
C TYR A 105 -4.18 14.32 25.47
N ASP A 106 -5.07 13.35 25.67
CA ASP A 106 -5.41 12.78 26.98
C ASP A 106 -4.45 11.66 27.43
N GLY A 107 -3.44 11.34 26.63
CA GLY A 107 -2.48 10.26 26.91
C GLY A 107 -3.03 8.85 26.65
N THR A 108 -4.25 8.72 26.13
CA THR A 108 -4.80 7.41 25.76
C THR A 108 -4.19 6.87 24.47
N PHE A 109 -4.43 5.60 24.19
CA PHE A 109 -4.03 4.98 22.95
C PHE A 109 -5.25 4.79 22.06
N VAL A 110 -5.25 5.40 20.87
CA VAL A 110 -6.41 5.39 19.97
C VAL A 110 -6.80 3.97 19.54
N GLN A 111 -5.82 3.07 19.45
CA GLN A 111 -6.03 1.66 19.14
C GLN A 111 -6.83 0.90 20.20
N ASP A 112 -6.89 1.40 21.44
CA ASP A 112 -7.64 0.79 22.54
C ASP A 112 -9.06 1.37 22.68
N LEU A 113 -9.39 2.38 21.86
CA LEU A 113 -10.67 3.08 21.87
C LEU A 113 -11.50 2.71 20.64
N ASN A 114 -12.83 2.90 20.74
CA ASN A 114 -13.68 2.82 19.57
C ASN A 114 -13.60 4.15 18.79
N PRO A 115 -13.03 4.19 17.57
CA PRO A 115 -12.82 5.43 16.81
C PRO A 115 -14.10 6.21 16.49
N LEU A 116 -15.26 5.54 16.50
CA LEU A 116 -16.56 6.18 16.27
C LEU A 116 -17.00 7.07 17.45
N ASN A 117 -16.46 6.82 18.65
CA ASN A 117 -16.82 7.49 19.90
C ASN A 117 -15.68 8.34 20.48
N VAL A 118 -14.54 8.44 19.79
CA VAL A 118 -13.42 9.28 20.24
C VAL A 118 -13.77 10.74 20.01
N TYR A 119 -13.79 11.51 21.09
CA TYR A 119 -13.94 12.96 21.02
C TYR A 119 -12.60 13.62 20.70
N SER A 120 -12.59 14.51 19.71
CA SER A 120 -11.40 15.30 19.40
C SER A 120 -11.18 16.40 20.44
N ILE A 121 -10.08 16.30 21.19
CA ILE A 121 -9.57 17.40 22.03
C ILE A 121 -8.56 18.21 21.21
N ARG A 122 -8.84 19.49 21.01
CA ARG A 122 -8.04 20.37 20.14
C ARG A 122 -6.76 20.81 20.86
N ARG A 123 -5.61 20.25 20.45
CA ARG A 123 -4.28 20.65 20.95
C ARG A 123 -3.94 22.10 20.56
N ASN A 124 -4.33 22.51 19.36
CA ASN A 124 -4.07 23.85 18.82
C ASN A 124 -5.39 24.60 18.49
N PRO A 125 -6.07 25.22 19.49
CA PRO A 125 -7.38 25.86 19.29
C PRO A 125 -7.39 26.98 18.25
N ILE A 126 -6.32 27.76 18.16
CA ILE A 126 -6.21 28.88 17.19
C ILE A 126 -6.18 28.35 15.77
N ILE A 127 -5.36 27.32 15.51
CA ILE A 127 -5.25 26.68 14.20
C ILE A 127 -6.61 26.06 13.83
N ALA A 128 -7.22 25.35 14.77
CA ALA A 128 -8.53 24.74 14.54
C ALA A 128 -9.63 25.78 14.23
N ASP A 129 -9.62 26.95 14.88
CA ASP A 129 -10.59 28.01 14.60
C ASP A 129 -10.41 28.60 13.18
N VAL A 130 -9.16 28.74 12.72
CA VAL A 130 -8.87 29.15 11.32
C VAL A 130 -9.44 28.13 10.34
N PHE A 131 -9.16 26.84 10.53
CA PHE A 131 -9.67 25.78 9.64
C PHE A 131 -11.19 25.68 9.65
N ALA A 132 -11.81 25.84 10.82
CA ALA A 132 -13.26 25.84 10.95
C ALA A 132 -13.92 27.03 10.22
N ARG A 133 -13.31 28.22 10.26
CA ARG A 133 -13.82 29.41 9.54
C ARG A 133 -13.65 29.31 8.02
N MET A 134 -12.68 28.52 7.57
CA MET A 134 -12.43 28.25 6.16
C MET A 134 -13.26 27.07 5.63
N ASP A 135 -14.14 26.50 6.44
CA ASP A 135 -14.95 25.31 6.11
C ASP A 135 -14.10 24.07 5.72
N LEU A 136 -12.85 24.03 6.22
CA LEU A 136 -11.92 22.91 6.01
C LEU A 136 -12.04 21.83 7.09
N MET A 137 -12.70 22.15 8.20
CA MET A 137 -12.92 21.25 9.33
C MET A 137 -14.25 21.60 10.02
N GLU A 138 -15.02 20.60 10.45
CA GLU A 138 -16.19 20.86 11.28
C GLU A 138 -15.84 20.92 12.77
N ARG A 139 -16.57 21.76 13.52
CA ARG A 139 -16.32 22.00 14.95
C ARG A 139 -16.65 20.81 15.86
N ARG A 140 -17.37 19.79 15.40
CA ARG A 140 -17.95 18.74 16.28
C ARG A 140 -17.00 17.62 16.71
N GLY A 141 -15.73 17.67 16.31
CA GLY A 141 -14.71 16.75 16.82
C GLY A 141 -14.93 15.28 16.44
N SER A 142 -15.52 15.04 15.27
CA SER A 142 -15.92 13.73 14.76
C SER A 142 -15.01 13.23 13.62
N GLY A 143 -13.75 13.68 13.60
CA GLY A 143 -12.87 13.47 12.44
C GLY A 143 -12.61 12.00 12.12
N LEU A 144 -12.30 11.18 13.15
CA LEU A 144 -12.09 9.75 12.97
C LEU A 144 -13.35 9.04 12.44
N ARG A 145 -14.51 9.38 13.01
CA ARG A 145 -15.80 8.84 12.56
C ARG A 145 -16.06 9.15 11.08
N LYS A 146 -15.82 10.40 10.65
CA LYS A 146 -16.03 10.78 9.24
C LYS A 146 -15.10 10.07 8.28
N ILE A 147 -13.87 9.79 8.69
CA ILE A 147 -12.93 9.01 7.88
C ILE A 147 -13.52 7.62 7.64
N ILE A 148 -14.07 6.99 8.69
CA ILE A 148 -14.72 5.68 8.58
C ILE A 148 -16.00 5.76 7.72
N GLU A 149 -16.90 6.71 8.03
CA GLU A 149 -18.15 6.90 7.27
C GLU A 149 -17.91 7.18 5.79
N ALA A 150 -16.83 7.93 5.46
CA ALA A 150 -16.45 8.19 4.08
C ALA A 150 -15.97 6.92 3.36
N TYR A 151 -15.36 5.98 4.07
CA TYR A 151 -15.01 4.66 3.53
C TYR A 151 -16.26 3.79 3.35
N GLU A 152 -17.11 3.70 4.37
CA GLU A 152 -18.33 2.89 4.34
C GLU A 152 -19.33 3.33 3.26
N ALA A 153 -19.26 4.60 2.83
CA ALA A 153 -20.09 5.14 1.76
C ALA A 153 -19.66 4.72 0.34
N GLU A 154 -18.46 4.17 0.15
CA GLU A 154 -17.96 3.76 -1.16
C GLU A 154 -18.41 2.33 -1.52
N ASP A 155 -18.81 2.11 -2.77
CA ASP A 155 -19.34 0.83 -3.27
C ASP A 155 -18.33 -0.33 -3.18
N ASN A 156 -17.03 -0.04 -3.25
CA ASN A 156 -15.94 -1.01 -3.21
C ASN A 156 -15.43 -1.27 -1.78
N TYR A 157 -16.06 -0.69 -0.76
CA TYR A 157 -15.69 -0.88 0.62
C TYR A 157 -15.90 -2.33 1.09
N LYS A 158 -14.99 -2.76 1.95
CA LYS A 158 -15.05 -4.03 2.67
C LYS A 158 -14.55 -3.79 4.08
N GLU A 159 -15.04 -4.55 5.06
CA GLU A 159 -14.62 -4.38 6.46
C GLU A 159 -13.10 -4.59 6.66
N GLU A 160 -12.45 -5.39 5.81
CA GLU A 160 -10.99 -5.58 5.81
C GLU A 160 -10.19 -4.33 5.40
N LEU A 161 -10.85 -3.36 4.75
CA LEU A 161 -10.27 -2.11 4.26
C LEU A 161 -10.60 -0.93 5.18
N LYS A 162 -11.13 -1.19 6.37
CA LYS A 162 -11.42 -0.17 7.36
C LYS A 162 -10.16 0.64 7.70
N PRO A 163 -10.26 1.98 7.76
CA PRO A 163 -9.16 2.82 8.23
C PRO A 163 -8.69 2.41 9.63
N GLU A 164 -7.37 2.36 9.82
CA GLU A 164 -6.75 2.09 11.11
C GLU A 164 -6.13 3.37 11.67
N PHE A 165 -6.17 3.52 12.99
CA PHE A 165 -5.53 4.63 13.70
C PHE A 165 -4.60 4.03 14.76
N LYS A 166 -3.38 4.55 14.85
CA LYS A 166 -2.39 4.13 15.83
C LYS A 166 -1.82 5.36 16.51
N SER A 167 -1.65 5.30 17.82
CA SER A 167 -0.98 6.34 18.57
C SER A 167 0.04 5.75 19.53
N THR A 168 1.12 6.50 19.72
CA THR A 168 2.07 6.32 20.80
C THR A 168 1.98 7.54 21.72
N GLU A 169 2.80 7.60 22.75
CA GLU A 169 2.93 8.79 23.59
C GLU A 169 3.37 10.03 22.80
N SER A 170 4.14 9.83 21.72
CA SER A 170 4.83 10.88 20.97
C SER A 170 4.36 11.05 19.54
N SER A 171 3.44 10.22 19.04
CA SER A 171 2.99 10.28 17.65
C SER A 171 1.59 9.73 17.42
N PHE A 172 1.00 10.14 16.32
CA PHE A 172 -0.28 9.65 15.83
C PHE A 172 -0.18 9.32 14.34
N THR A 173 -0.60 8.12 13.94
CA THR A 173 -0.58 7.66 12.57
C THR A 173 -1.99 7.26 12.13
N THR A 174 -2.44 7.85 11.02
CA THR A 174 -3.67 7.43 10.32
C THR A 174 -3.29 6.56 9.14
N ILE A 175 -3.89 5.37 9.02
CA ILE A 175 -3.64 4.42 7.95
C ILE A 175 -4.92 4.25 7.15
N LEU A 176 -4.92 4.75 5.93
CA LEU A 176 -6.00 4.66 4.96
C LEU A 176 -5.70 3.49 4.01
N LYS A 177 -6.53 2.46 3.97
CA LYS A 177 -6.32 1.31 3.05
C LYS A 177 -6.77 1.68 1.63
N ASN A 178 -6.06 1.19 0.63
CA ASN A 178 -6.43 1.39 -0.77
C ASN A 178 -7.65 0.52 -1.11
N LEU A 179 -8.78 1.16 -1.42
CA LEU A 179 -10.06 0.50 -1.72
C LEU A 179 -10.01 -0.36 -2.99
N ASN A 180 -9.06 -0.07 -3.87
CA ASN A 180 -8.86 -0.74 -5.15
C ASN A 180 -7.73 -1.76 -5.09
N TYR A 181 -7.13 -1.99 -3.93
CA TYR A 181 -6.01 -2.90 -3.78
C TYR A 181 -6.49 -4.35 -3.81
N ASP A 182 -6.38 -4.94 -4.99
CA ASP A 182 -6.63 -6.36 -5.18
C ASP A 182 -5.31 -7.13 -5.08
N THR A 183 -5.19 -8.02 -4.09
CA THR A 183 -4.05 -8.93 -3.98
C THR A 183 -3.95 -9.85 -5.20
N GLN A 184 -5.05 -10.05 -5.96
CA GLN A 184 -5.02 -10.75 -7.26
C GLN A 184 -4.31 -9.92 -8.33
N ASN A 185 -4.34 -8.58 -8.26
CA ASN A 185 -3.70 -7.67 -9.22
C ASN A 185 -2.23 -7.38 -8.90
N VAL A 186 -1.69 -7.71 -7.73
CA VAL A 186 -0.21 -7.74 -7.56
C VAL A 186 0.38 -8.87 -8.38
N THR A 187 -0.37 -9.97 -8.56
CA THR A 187 -0.02 -11.05 -9.51
C THR A 187 -0.19 -10.60 -10.97
N GLN A 188 -1.11 -9.68 -11.29
CA GLN A 188 -1.32 -9.19 -12.67
C GLN A 188 -0.49 -7.95 -13.04
N ASN A 189 -0.12 -7.08 -12.11
CA ASN A 189 0.68 -5.88 -12.35
C ASN A 189 2.20 -6.14 -12.29
N ILE A 190 2.65 -7.22 -11.63
CA ILE A 190 3.96 -7.83 -11.95
C ILE A 190 3.95 -8.43 -13.37
N THR A 191 2.77 -8.75 -13.91
CA THR A 191 2.62 -9.28 -15.27
C THR A 191 2.49 -8.17 -16.33
N GLN A 192 2.18 -6.91 -15.97
CA GLN A 192 1.97 -5.80 -16.92
C GLN A 192 3.03 -4.66 -16.88
N ASN A 193 3.78 -4.48 -15.79
CA ASN A 193 4.86 -3.48 -15.74
C ASN A 193 6.27 -4.05 -16.01
N VAL A 194 6.37 -5.30 -16.47
CA VAL A 194 7.57 -5.82 -17.15
C VAL A 194 7.47 -5.62 -18.68
N THR A 195 6.34 -5.13 -19.20
CA THR A 195 6.08 -5.19 -20.66
C THR A 195 6.52 -3.97 -21.47
N GLN A 196 7.00 -2.88 -20.86
CA GLN A 196 7.56 -1.73 -21.60
C GLN A 196 8.58 -1.00 -20.69
N SER A 197 9.80 -1.48 -20.49
CA SER A 197 10.93 -1.03 -21.32
C SER A 197 12.21 -1.78 -20.91
N GLU A 198 12.32 -3.06 -21.27
CA GLU A 198 13.59 -3.60 -21.74
C GLU A 198 13.27 -4.51 -22.92
N GLY A 199 13.10 -3.86 -24.07
CA GLY A 199 13.21 -4.54 -25.35
C GLY A 199 14.64 -5.02 -25.50
N GLN A 200 14.83 -6.31 -25.23
CA GLN A 200 15.68 -7.28 -25.94
C GLN A 200 15.98 -8.43 -24.97
N ASN A 201 15.07 -9.39 -24.85
CA ASN A 201 15.34 -10.78 -25.22
C ASN A 201 14.12 -11.68 -24.99
N ASP A 202 13.93 -12.56 -25.96
CA ASP A 202 12.81 -13.45 -26.24
C ASP A 202 12.49 -14.47 -25.12
N GLY A 203 11.22 -14.88 -25.00
CA GLY A 203 10.81 -15.84 -23.97
C GLY A 203 9.32 -16.21 -23.96
N GLN A 204 8.84 -16.82 -25.05
CA GLN A 204 7.53 -17.49 -25.09
C GLN A 204 7.33 -18.37 -23.85
N LYS A 205 6.18 -18.23 -23.14
CA LYS A 205 5.76 -19.24 -22.14
C LYS A 205 5.60 -20.57 -22.87
N LEU A 206 6.58 -21.46 -22.72
CA LEU A 206 6.58 -22.81 -23.29
C LEU A 206 5.25 -23.50 -22.98
N LYS A 207 4.66 -24.15 -23.99
CA LYS A 207 3.47 -24.96 -23.79
C LYS A 207 3.78 -26.04 -22.75
N PRO A 208 2.78 -26.52 -21.99
CA PRO A 208 3.03 -27.54 -20.96
C PRO A 208 3.73 -28.81 -21.47
N SER A 209 3.53 -29.20 -22.74
CA SER A 209 4.26 -30.29 -23.41
C SER A 209 5.76 -29.99 -23.51
N ASP A 210 6.09 -28.85 -24.09
CA ASP A 210 7.47 -28.46 -24.42
C ASP A 210 8.28 -28.16 -23.14
N ARG A 211 7.61 -27.67 -22.09
CA ARG A 211 8.23 -27.47 -20.77
C ARG A 211 8.57 -28.82 -20.12
N ARG A 212 7.69 -29.82 -20.22
CA ARG A 212 7.96 -31.16 -19.66
C ARG A 212 9.14 -31.84 -20.35
N GLU A 213 9.27 -31.71 -21.67
CA GLU A 213 10.43 -32.24 -22.41
C GLU A 213 11.75 -31.63 -21.92
N LYS A 214 11.81 -30.31 -21.76
CA LYS A 214 13.00 -29.64 -21.22
C LYS A 214 13.29 -29.99 -19.76
N ILE A 215 12.25 -30.21 -18.94
CA ILE A 215 12.43 -30.71 -17.56
C ILE A 215 13.12 -32.08 -17.57
N LEU A 216 12.78 -32.97 -18.51
CA LEU A 216 13.43 -34.28 -18.64
C LEU A 216 14.92 -34.14 -19.00
N GLU A 217 15.27 -33.22 -19.89
CA GLU A 217 16.68 -32.93 -20.24
C GLU A 217 17.48 -32.42 -19.03
N ILE A 218 16.91 -31.50 -18.27
CA ILE A 218 17.57 -30.93 -17.09
C ILE A 218 17.74 -31.98 -16.00
N ILE A 219 16.74 -32.84 -15.77
CA ILE A 219 16.83 -33.93 -14.81
C ILE A 219 17.93 -34.93 -15.20
N ARG A 220 18.12 -35.21 -16.50
CA ARG A 220 19.22 -36.07 -16.97
C ARG A 220 20.60 -35.49 -16.63
N ASN A 221 20.74 -34.16 -16.71
CA ASN A 221 22.00 -33.46 -16.45
C ASN A 221 22.21 -33.14 -14.96
N ASN A 222 21.14 -32.96 -14.19
CA ASN A 222 21.17 -32.68 -12.76
C ASN A 222 20.06 -33.46 -12.02
N PRO A 223 20.33 -34.72 -11.63
CA PRO A 223 19.37 -35.58 -10.95
C PRO A 223 18.87 -35.04 -9.59
N LYS A 224 19.63 -34.16 -8.93
CA LYS A 224 19.24 -33.61 -7.60
C LYS A 224 18.49 -32.28 -7.69
N ILE A 225 18.08 -31.86 -8.88
CA ILE A 225 17.40 -30.58 -9.05
C ILE A 225 16.07 -30.53 -8.30
N THR A 226 15.81 -29.42 -7.61
CA THR A 226 14.56 -29.24 -6.84
C THR A 226 13.47 -28.62 -7.70
N ALA A 227 12.21 -28.81 -7.30
CA ALA A 227 11.07 -28.13 -7.93
C ALA A 227 11.21 -26.59 -7.87
N TYR A 228 11.86 -26.08 -6.82
CA TYR A 228 12.17 -24.66 -6.67
C TYR A 228 13.18 -24.19 -7.72
N ASP A 229 14.26 -24.93 -7.95
CA ASP A 229 15.28 -24.57 -8.95
C ASP A 229 14.70 -24.58 -10.37
N LEU A 230 13.88 -25.60 -10.67
CA LEU A 230 13.13 -25.68 -11.93
C LEU A 230 12.17 -24.50 -12.07
N SER A 231 11.50 -24.07 -10.99
CA SER A 231 10.58 -22.93 -11.02
C SER A 231 11.30 -21.63 -11.42
N LYS A 232 12.54 -21.45 -10.96
CA LYS A 232 13.41 -20.33 -11.32
C LYS A 232 13.88 -20.39 -12.77
N GLN A 233 14.32 -21.57 -13.24
CA GLN A 233 14.79 -21.74 -14.62
C GLN A 233 13.69 -21.53 -15.66
N PHE A 234 12.48 -22.00 -15.37
CA PHE A 234 11.35 -21.91 -16.30
C PHE A 234 10.48 -20.66 -16.09
N ASN A 235 10.82 -19.82 -15.10
CA ASN A 235 10.05 -18.63 -14.72
C ASN A 235 8.54 -18.93 -14.54
N VAL A 236 8.22 -20.03 -13.85
CA VAL A 236 6.85 -20.45 -13.53
C VAL A 236 6.71 -20.71 -12.03
N THR A 237 5.48 -20.81 -11.54
CA THR A 237 5.26 -21.11 -10.12
C THR A 237 5.74 -22.52 -9.76
N ASP A 238 6.21 -22.71 -8.52
CA ASP A 238 6.53 -24.03 -7.96
C ASP A 238 5.34 -24.99 -8.08
N ARG A 239 4.10 -24.51 -7.94
CA ARG A 239 2.86 -25.28 -8.16
C ARG A 239 2.75 -25.81 -9.59
N THR A 240 3.18 -25.04 -10.58
CA THR A 240 3.19 -25.44 -12.00
C THR A 240 4.22 -26.53 -12.24
N ILE A 241 5.45 -26.38 -11.72
CA ILE A 241 6.49 -27.41 -11.82
C ILE A 241 6.06 -28.69 -11.10
N LYS A 242 5.52 -28.59 -9.88
CA LYS A 242 4.99 -29.76 -9.15
C LYS A 242 3.90 -30.47 -9.93
N ARG A 243 3.04 -29.73 -10.63
CA ARG A 243 2.04 -30.32 -11.52
C ARG A 243 2.68 -31.05 -12.70
N ASP A 244 3.68 -30.46 -13.34
CA ASP A 244 4.37 -31.07 -14.49
C ASP A 244 5.21 -32.29 -14.07
N LEU A 245 5.91 -32.24 -12.93
CA LEU A 245 6.62 -33.39 -12.35
C LEU A 245 5.67 -34.51 -11.96
N LYS A 246 4.50 -34.18 -11.40
CA LYS A 246 3.46 -35.16 -11.10
C LYS A 246 3.00 -35.88 -12.36
N VAL A 247 2.73 -35.16 -13.44
CA VAL A 247 2.34 -35.78 -14.72
C VAL A 247 3.44 -36.71 -15.24
N LEU A 248 4.71 -36.29 -15.22
CA LEU A 248 5.83 -37.13 -15.66
C LEU A 248 6.04 -38.37 -14.78
N THR A 249 5.68 -38.29 -13.50
CA THR A 249 5.73 -39.43 -12.56
C THR A 249 4.55 -40.37 -12.79
N ASP A 250 3.34 -39.82 -13.01
CA ASP A 250 2.13 -40.58 -13.33
C ASP A 250 2.28 -41.34 -14.67
N GLU A 251 2.94 -40.71 -15.66
CA GLU A 251 3.33 -41.30 -16.95
C GLU A 251 4.54 -42.27 -16.85
N LYS A 252 5.09 -42.46 -15.65
CA LYS A 252 6.27 -43.30 -15.35
C LYS A 252 7.56 -42.90 -16.09
N THR A 253 7.63 -41.70 -16.64
CA THR A 253 8.80 -41.17 -17.35
C THR A 253 9.92 -40.75 -16.40
N ILE A 254 9.57 -40.34 -15.18
CA ILE A 254 10.54 -40.06 -14.11
C ILE A 254 10.13 -40.75 -12.81
N GLU A 255 11.12 -41.00 -11.95
CA GLU A 255 10.93 -41.56 -10.61
C GLU A 255 11.88 -40.86 -9.64
N TYR A 256 11.40 -40.53 -8.44
CA TYR A 256 12.24 -39.98 -7.39
C TYR A 256 12.73 -41.11 -6.47
N ILE A 257 14.04 -41.34 -6.44
CA ILE A 257 14.67 -42.42 -5.68
C ILE A 257 15.35 -41.84 -4.44
N GLY A 258 15.02 -42.37 -3.26
CA GLY A 258 15.64 -42.02 -1.99
C GLY A 258 14.72 -41.22 -1.05
N SER A 259 15.31 -40.64 -0.01
CA SER A 259 14.56 -39.87 0.99
C SER A 259 14.25 -38.45 0.51
N ALA A 260 13.28 -37.78 1.12
CA ALA A 260 12.96 -36.38 0.79
C ALA A 260 14.14 -35.41 0.96
N LYS A 261 15.17 -35.78 1.74
CA LYS A 261 16.35 -34.93 2.02
C LYS A 261 17.59 -35.23 1.17
N ASP A 262 17.73 -36.45 0.64
CA ASP A 262 18.92 -36.85 -0.15
C ASP A 262 18.59 -37.74 -1.37
N GLY A 263 17.33 -37.73 -1.78
CA GLY A 263 16.90 -38.42 -3.00
C GLY A 263 17.30 -37.68 -4.28
N TYR A 264 17.10 -38.35 -5.41
CA TYR A 264 17.36 -37.80 -6.73
C TYR A 264 16.32 -38.33 -7.73
N TRP A 265 16.11 -37.57 -8.79
CA TRP A 265 15.26 -37.93 -9.92
C TRP A 265 16.01 -38.85 -10.89
N LYS A 266 15.35 -39.92 -11.30
CA LYS A 266 15.80 -40.83 -12.36
C LYS A 266 14.81 -40.75 -13.52
N VAL A 267 15.31 -40.55 -14.73
CA VAL A 267 14.50 -40.65 -15.95
C VAL A 267 14.44 -42.11 -16.38
N ASN A 268 13.23 -42.65 -16.45
CA ASN A 268 12.97 -43.98 -16.97
C ASN A 268 12.84 -43.87 -18.50
N LYS A 269 13.53 -44.76 -19.21
CA LYS A 269 13.65 -44.74 -20.68
C LYS A 269 12.30 -44.87 -21.37
#